data_AF-A0A961E4G8-F1
#
_entry.id   AF-A0A961E4G8-F1
#
_cell.length_a   1.000
_cell.length_b   1.000
_cell.length_c   1.000
_cell.angle_alpha   90.00
_cell.angle_beta   90.00
_cell.angle_gamma   90.00
#
_symmetry.space_group_name_H-M   'P 1'
#
loop_
_entity.id
_entity.type
_entity.pdbx_description
1 polymer ?
#
loop_
_entity_poly.entity_id
_entity_poly.type
_entity_poly.pdbx_seq_one_letter_code
_entity_poly.pdbx_strand_id
1 'polypeptide(L)'
;MDDDSRSDDDLDTDRLWIGGGVLILGAAAWMGRHAVMAAAVPYGLTAPNRTPFHGDPFRPEAITDWRPAPGWHLTASGWVAVVVVAAGLLGVLVAAASAAAWVRWWRRGGIDEVPPIPAAAGAVIAAAAGFGAATRYAPGRLWLAVLAALAVGAAAGWWTAVAGGRYRRATTFAGRADQVLGHGHPGPGRVRTHAWKRDDHGRYPATIEATCGPGWQHAPGELAELSRYARDIGWPEYDWRYDPMRRRVTGSAATS
;
A
#
# COMPACT_ATOMS: atom_id res chain seq x y z
N MET A 1 -9.23 -32.50 -26.49
CA MET A 1 -10.41 -31.63 -26.43
C MET A 1 -11.20 -32.22 -25.29
N ASP A 2 -11.16 -31.57 -24.12
CA ASP A 2 -11.78 -31.93 -22.82
C ASP A 2 -10.79 -31.67 -21.67
N ASP A 3 -10.55 -30.41 -21.33
CA ASP A 3 -10.00 -30.01 -20.02
C ASP A 3 -10.34 -28.56 -19.64
N ASP A 4 -11.52 -28.05 -20.07
CA ASP A 4 -11.96 -26.68 -19.75
C ASP A 4 -12.97 -26.62 -18.59
N SER A 5 -13.56 -27.74 -18.18
CA SER A 5 -14.62 -27.76 -17.16
C SER A 5 -14.12 -27.63 -15.71
N ARG A 6 -12.81 -27.70 -15.48
CA ARG A 6 -12.24 -27.69 -14.11
C ARG A 6 -11.98 -26.28 -13.57
N SER A 7 -11.97 -25.25 -14.43
CA SER A 7 -11.64 -23.88 -14.03
C SER A 7 -12.83 -23.09 -13.47
N ASP A 8 -14.06 -23.42 -13.88
CA ASP A 8 -15.26 -22.70 -13.45
C ASP A 8 -15.77 -23.17 -12.08
N ASP A 9 -15.68 -24.47 -11.76
CA ASP A 9 -16.13 -25.03 -10.46
C ASP A 9 -15.29 -24.53 -9.28
N ASP A 10 -13.97 -24.36 -9.47
CA ASP A 10 -13.07 -23.83 -8.42
C ASP A 10 -13.35 -22.34 -8.16
N LEU A 11 -13.66 -21.56 -9.20
CA LEU A 11 -13.98 -20.13 -9.07
C LEU A 11 -15.33 -19.89 -8.38
N ASP A 12 -16.35 -20.71 -8.64
CA ASP A 12 -17.64 -20.60 -7.96
C ASP A 12 -17.60 -21.13 -6.52
N THR A 13 -16.81 -22.16 -6.25
CA THR A 13 -16.55 -22.64 -4.90
C THR A 13 -15.84 -21.58 -4.06
N ASP A 14 -14.79 -20.94 -4.59
CA ASP A 14 -14.08 -19.84 -3.92
C ASP A 14 -15.00 -18.64 -3.65
N ARG A 15 -15.85 -18.27 -4.62
CA ARG A 15 -16.83 -17.17 -4.44
C ARG A 15 -17.87 -17.49 -3.37
N LEU A 16 -18.34 -18.73 -3.28
CA LEU A 16 -19.28 -19.18 -2.25
C LEU A 16 -18.64 -19.16 -0.86
N TRP A 17 -17.39 -19.60 -0.72
CA TRP A 17 -16.66 -19.53 0.55
C TRP A 17 -16.36 -18.09 0.97
N ILE A 18 -15.98 -17.23 0.03
CA ILE A 18 -15.78 -15.79 0.29
C ILE A 18 -17.11 -15.15 0.70
N GLY A 19 -18.20 -15.42 -0.03
CA GLY A 19 -19.53 -14.91 0.27
C GLY A 19 -20.05 -15.37 1.64
N GLY A 20 -19.89 -16.66 1.95
CA GLY A 20 -20.23 -17.23 3.25
C GLY A 20 -19.40 -16.65 4.39
N GLY A 21 -18.09 -16.48 4.18
CA GLY A 21 -17.19 -15.85 5.15
C GLY A 21 -17.57 -14.40 5.46
N VAL A 22 -17.92 -13.60 4.45
CA VAL A 22 -18.39 -12.21 4.62
C VAL A 22 -19.70 -12.16 5.41
N LEU A 23 -20.64 -13.06 5.13
CA LEU A 23 -21.91 -13.15 5.86
C LEU A 23 -21.70 -13.50 7.33
N ILE A 24 -20.83 -14.48 7.62
CA ILE A 24 -20.52 -14.89 9.01
C ILE A 24 -19.85 -13.75 9.77
N LEU A 25 -18.87 -13.07 9.16
CA LEU A 25 -18.20 -11.93 9.79
C LEU A 25 -19.16 -10.74 9.99
N GLY A 26 -20.04 -10.48 9.03
CA GLY A 26 -21.08 -9.45 9.13
C GLY A 26 -22.08 -9.75 10.25
N ALA A 27 -22.53 -11.01 10.36
CA ALA A 27 -23.43 -11.45 11.41
C ALA A 27 -22.76 -11.39 12.80
N ALA A 28 -21.50 -11.81 12.92
CA ALA A 28 -20.73 -11.71 14.15
C ALA A 28 -20.52 -10.24 14.58
N ALA A 29 -20.20 -9.35 13.65
CA ALA A 29 -20.07 -7.92 13.90
C ALA A 29 -21.41 -7.29 14.32
N TRP A 30 -22.51 -7.70 13.69
CA TRP A 30 -23.86 -7.25 14.05
C TRP A 30 -24.26 -7.70 15.45
N MET A 31 -23.98 -8.95 15.81
CA MET A 31 -24.26 -9.50 17.14
C MET A 31 -23.40 -8.83 18.22
N GLY A 32 -22.14 -8.53 17.93
CA GLY A 32 -21.22 -7.84 18.84
C GLY A 32 -21.43 -6.33 18.97
N ARG A 33 -22.30 -5.72 18.14
CA ARG A 33 -22.38 -4.25 18.01
C ARG A 33 -22.59 -3.52 19.34
N HIS A 34 -23.39 -4.08 20.25
CA HIS A 34 -23.66 -3.43 21.54
C HIS A 34 -22.45 -3.45 22.48
N ALA A 35 -21.68 -4.55 22.48
CA ALA A 35 -20.44 -4.63 23.24
C ALA A 35 -19.36 -3.71 22.67
N VAL A 36 -19.27 -3.62 21.33
CA VAL A 36 -18.37 -2.69 20.63
C VAL A 36 -18.73 -1.24 20.95
N MET A 37 -20.02 -0.89 20.87
CA MET A 37 -20.49 0.46 21.18
C MET A 37 -20.26 0.81 22.65
N ALA A 38 -20.44 -0.13 23.59
CA ALA A 38 -20.14 0.08 25.00
C ALA A 38 -18.63 0.21 25.30
N ALA A 39 -17.78 -0.54 24.58
CA ALA A 39 -16.33 -0.43 24.70
C ALA A 39 -15.77 0.88 24.12
N ALA A 40 -16.51 1.53 23.23
CA ALA A 40 -16.13 2.77 22.56
C ALA A 40 -16.40 4.05 23.38
N VAL A 41 -17.12 3.92 24.50
CA VAL A 41 -17.57 5.02 25.37
C VAL A 41 -16.43 5.73 26.09
N PRO A 42 -15.43 5.03 26.67
CA PRO A 42 -14.31 5.69 27.32
C PRO A 42 -13.46 6.55 26.37
N TYR A 43 -13.60 6.30 25.06
CA TYR A 43 -12.93 7.03 23.99
C TYR A 43 -13.75 8.20 23.45
N GLY A 44 -14.97 8.42 23.97
CA GLY A 44 -15.88 9.47 23.52
C GLY A 44 -16.40 9.26 22.09
N LEU A 45 -16.35 8.03 21.57
CA LEU A 45 -16.80 7.68 20.22
C LEU A 45 -18.29 7.32 20.18
N THR A 46 -18.82 6.91 21.31
CA THR A 46 -20.23 6.55 21.49
C THR A 46 -20.75 7.17 22.76
N ALA A 47 -22.04 7.47 22.77
CA ALA A 47 -22.74 7.95 23.94
C ALA A 47 -24.05 7.18 24.11
N PRO A 48 -24.49 6.96 25.36
CA PRO A 48 -25.77 6.31 25.60
C PRO A 48 -26.89 7.22 25.11
N ASN A 49 -27.95 6.63 24.59
CA ASN A 49 -29.15 7.39 24.21
C ASN A 49 -29.76 8.04 25.45
N ARG A 50 -30.30 9.24 25.28
CA ARG A 50 -31.05 9.93 26.31
C ARG A 50 -32.40 10.36 25.76
N THR A 51 -33.45 10.16 26.53
CA THR A 51 -34.78 10.65 26.20
C THR A 51 -35.14 11.84 27.09
N PRO A 52 -35.81 12.85 26.52
CA PRO A 52 -36.31 13.96 27.33
C PRO A 52 -37.34 13.44 28.33
N PHE A 53 -37.20 13.85 29.58
CA PHE A 53 -38.14 13.56 30.64
C PHE A 53 -38.92 14.83 31.00
N HIS A 54 -40.24 14.73 30.88
CA HIS A 54 -41.21 15.77 31.23
C HIS A 54 -41.81 15.41 32.59
N GLY A 55 -41.14 15.84 33.66
CA GLY A 55 -41.52 15.54 35.04
C GLY A 55 -42.40 16.60 35.70
N ASP A 56 -42.54 17.79 35.08
CA ASP A 56 -43.36 18.88 35.61
C ASP A 56 -44.80 18.78 35.07
N PRO A 57 -45.79 18.44 35.93
CA PRO A 57 -47.19 18.31 35.51
C PRO A 57 -47.83 19.66 35.14
N PHE A 58 -47.22 20.79 35.51
CA PHE A 58 -47.72 22.13 35.21
C PHE A 58 -47.07 22.75 33.97
N ARG A 59 -46.03 22.10 33.41
CA ARG A 59 -45.33 22.50 32.17
C ARG A 59 -44.97 21.25 31.35
N PRO A 60 -45.97 20.57 30.77
CA PRO A 60 -45.77 19.29 30.09
C PRO A 60 -44.82 19.38 28.88
N GLU A 61 -44.65 20.56 28.30
CA GLU A 61 -43.72 20.83 27.21
C GLU A 61 -42.26 21.04 27.67
N ALA A 62 -42.02 21.35 28.94
CA ALA A 62 -40.68 21.64 29.44
C ALA A 62 -39.88 20.35 29.70
N ILE A 63 -38.69 20.23 29.11
CA ILE A 63 -37.75 19.14 29.42
C ILE A 63 -37.13 19.42 30.78
N THR A 64 -37.49 18.61 31.76
CA THR A 64 -36.98 18.75 33.14
C THR A 64 -35.69 17.99 33.40
N ASP A 65 -35.47 16.88 32.67
CA ASP A 65 -34.28 16.04 32.82
C ASP A 65 -34.06 15.19 31.56
N TRP A 66 -32.90 14.54 31.46
CA TRP A 66 -32.55 13.59 30.40
C TRP A 66 -32.30 12.22 31.00
N ARG A 67 -33.20 11.26 30.75
CA ARG A 67 -33.08 9.91 31.31
C ARG A 67 -32.31 8.97 30.37
N PRO A 68 -31.56 7.99 30.93
CA PRO A 68 -30.95 6.95 30.12
C PRO A 68 -32.03 6.19 29.33
N ALA A 69 -31.81 6.05 28.02
CA ALA A 69 -32.65 5.25 27.15
C ALA A 69 -31.86 4.06 26.60
N PRO A 70 -32.52 2.95 26.23
CA PRO A 70 -31.85 1.81 25.62
C PRO A 70 -31.10 2.21 24.35
N GLY A 71 -29.88 1.71 24.22
CA GLY A 71 -29.05 1.87 23.02
C GLY A 71 -27.99 2.96 23.12
N TRP A 72 -27.23 3.06 22.03
CA TRP A 72 -26.08 3.93 21.88
C TRP A 72 -26.18 4.65 20.55
N HIS A 73 -25.62 5.85 20.48
CA HIS A 73 -25.39 6.55 19.22
C HIS A 73 -23.92 6.89 19.06
N LEU A 74 -23.49 7.05 17.81
CA LEU A 74 -22.17 7.58 17.48
C LEU A 74 -22.16 9.09 17.75
N THR A 75 -21.15 9.55 18.46
CA THR A 75 -20.86 10.97 18.57
C THR A 75 -20.26 11.47 17.25
N ALA A 76 -20.09 12.79 17.08
CA ALA A 76 -19.39 13.34 15.92
C ALA A 76 -17.98 12.72 15.76
N SER A 77 -17.28 12.50 16.87
CA SER A 77 -15.99 11.80 16.90
C SER A 77 -16.10 10.31 16.59
N GLY A 78 -17.20 9.65 16.97
CA GLY A 78 -17.52 8.30 16.53
C GLY A 78 -17.60 8.18 15.01
N TRP A 79 -18.28 9.12 14.35
CA TRP A 79 -18.36 9.17 12.90
C TRP A 79 -16.99 9.39 12.23
N VAL A 80 -16.15 10.26 12.80
CA VAL A 80 -14.76 10.43 12.33
C VAL A 80 -13.99 9.11 12.41
N ALA A 81 -14.09 8.38 13.53
CA ALA A 81 -13.42 7.10 13.68
C ALA A 81 -13.91 6.06 12.64
N VAL A 82 -15.22 6.00 12.37
CA VAL A 82 -15.78 5.14 11.32
C VAL A 82 -15.19 5.46 9.94
N VAL A 83 -15.10 6.74 9.58
CA VAL A 83 -14.52 7.16 8.30
C VAL A 83 -13.04 6.76 8.21
N VAL A 84 -12.27 6.97 9.28
CA VAL A 84 -10.84 6.59 9.31
C VAL A 84 -10.66 5.08 9.14
N VAL A 85 -11.46 4.27 9.85
CA VAL A 85 -11.41 2.80 9.74
C VAL A 85 -11.80 2.34 8.34
N ALA A 86 -12.89 2.89 7.78
CA ALA A 86 -13.34 2.54 6.43
C ALA A 86 -12.29 2.89 5.36
N ALA A 87 -11.66 4.07 5.47
CA ALA A 87 -10.58 4.47 4.59
C ALA A 87 -9.36 3.54 4.73
N GLY A 88 -8.98 3.16 5.96
CA GLY A 88 -7.91 2.20 6.22
C GLY A 88 -8.16 0.84 5.56
N LEU A 89 -9.36 0.29 5.71
CA LEU A 89 -9.76 -0.97 5.08
C LEU A 89 -9.72 -0.90 3.55
N LEU A 90 -10.22 0.20 2.96
CA LEU A 90 -10.12 0.43 1.52
C LEU A 90 -8.65 0.47 1.07
N GLY A 91 -7.78 1.13 1.85
CA GLY A 91 -6.34 1.12 1.62
C GLY A 91 -5.76 -0.29 1.60
N VAL A 92 -6.14 -1.14 2.55
CA VAL A 92 -5.70 -2.56 2.60
C VAL A 92 -6.14 -3.31 1.34
N LEU A 93 -7.38 -3.12 0.88
CA LEU A 93 -7.87 -3.77 -0.34
C LEU A 93 -7.06 -3.34 -1.57
N VAL A 94 -6.76 -2.05 -1.70
CA VAL A 94 -5.93 -1.53 -2.80
C VAL A 94 -4.49 -2.08 -2.73
N ALA A 95 -3.93 -2.20 -1.52
CA ALA A 95 -2.61 -2.80 -1.31
C ALA A 95 -2.60 -4.28 -1.71
N ALA A 96 -3.64 -5.05 -1.34
CA ALA A 96 -3.79 -6.44 -1.72
C ALA A 96 -3.94 -6.61 -3.25
N ALA A 97 -4.76 -5.79 -3.90
CA ALA A 97 -4.90 -5.78 -5.36
C ALA A 97 -3.57 -5.47 -6.06
N SER A 98 -2.79 -4.54 -5.50
CA SER A 98 -1.46 -4.18 -6.03
C SER A 98 -0.45 -5.31 -5.84
N ALA A 99 -0.46 -5.99 -4.69
CA ALA A 99 0.35 -7.18 -4.47
C ALA A 99 -0.02 -8.30 -5.47
N ALA A 100 -1.31 -8.52 -5.72
CA ALA A 100 -1.77 -9.49 -6.72
C ALA A 100 -1.34 -9.11 -8.15
N ALA A 101 -1.36 -7.81 -8.49
CA ALA A 101 -0.81 -7.32 -9.76
C ALA A 101 0.70 -7.57 -9.87
N TRP A 102 1.44 -7.35 -8.79
CA TRP A 102 2.87 -7.62 -8.70
C TRP A 102 3.21 -9.10 -8.89
N VAL A 103 2.46 -10.00 -8.22
CA VAL A 103 2.61 -11.45 -8.38
C VAL A 103 2.34 -11.88 -9.82
N ARG A 104 1.30 -11.32 -10.46
CA ARG A 104 1.00 -11.59 -11.87
C ARG A 104 2.12 -11.12 -12.80
N TRP A 105 2.67 -9.93 -12.56
CA TRP A 105 3.81 -9.40 -13.32
C TRP A 105 5.04 -10.31 -13.21
N TRP A 106 5.37 -10.77 -12.00
CA TRP A 106 6.45 -11.74 -11.78
C TRP A 106 6.22 -13.05 -12.54
N ARG A 107 4.99 -13.58 -12.51
CA ARG A 107 4.63 -14.82 -13.23
C ARG A 107 4.75 -14.68 -14.75
N ARG A 108 4.61 -13.48 -15.31
CA ARG A 108 4.82 -13.20 -16.74
C ARG A 108 6.30 -12.96 -17.10
N GLY A 109 7.21 -13.19 -16.16
CA GLY A 109 8.64 -13.02 -16.40
C GLY A 109 9.09 -11.56 -16.38
N GLY A 110 8.32 -10.64 -15.78
CA GLY A 110 8.81 -9.31 -15.35
C GLY A 110 9.41 -8.39 -16.42
N ILE A 111 9.05 -8.60 -17.70
CA ILE A 111 9.56 -7.82 -18.84
C ILE A 111 8.76 -6.55 -19.12
N ASP A 112 7.50 -6.51 -18.67
CA ASP A 112 6.58 -5.39 -18.89
C ASP A 112 6.75 -4.29 -17.82
N GLU A 113 6.08 -3.16 -18.04
CA GLU A 113 6.08 -2.05 -17.09
C GLU A 113 5.60 -2.51 -15.69
N VAL A 114 6.41 -2.20 -14.69
CA VAL A 114 6.18 -2.61 -13.30
C VAL A 114 4.88 -1.98 -12.78
N PRO A 115 3.99 -2.75 -12.13
CA PRO A 115 2.76 -2.24 -11.55
C PRO A 115 3.01 -1.07 -10.57
N PRO A 116 2.15 -0.04 -10.55
CA PRO A 116 2.32 1.08 -9.65
C PRO A 116 2.20 0.64 -8.19
N ILE A 117 3.07 1.17 -7.33
CA ILE A 117 2.95 1.02 -5.88
C ILE A 117 1.87 2.01 -5.41
N PRO A 118 0.79 1.58 -4.75
CA PRO A 118 -0.30 2.45 -4.34
C PRO A 118 0.11 3.26 -3.10
N ALA A 119 0.99 4.26 -3.29
CA ALA A 119 1.52 5.11 -2.22
C ALA A 119 0.41 5.74 -1.36
N ALA A 120 -0.67 6.18 -2.00
CA ALA A 120 -1.85 6.71 -1.32
C ALA A 120 -2.51 5.66 -0.40
N ALA A 121 -2.62 4.41 -0.84
CA ALA A 121 -3.18 3.34 -0.01
C ALA A 121 -2.29 3.05 1.20
N GLY A 122 -0.97 2.99 1.01
CA GLY A 122 0.00 2.85 2.10
C GLY A 122 -0.10 4.00 3.13
N ALA A 123 -0.21 5.23 2.64
CA ALA A 123 -0.39 6.41 3.49
C ALA A 123 -1.70 6.37 4.30
N VAL A 124 -2.80 5.96 3.69
CA VAL A 124 -4.11 5.84 4.35
C VAL A 124 -4.11 4.74 5.41
N ILE A 125 -3.52 3.58 5.12
CA ILE A 125 -3.35 2.50 6.12
C ILE A 125 -2.53 3.00 7.31
N ALA A 126 -1.42 3.69 7.05
CA ALA A 126 -0.55 4.20 8.11
C ALA A 126 -1.24 5.29 8.94
N ALA A 127 -2.00 6.18 8.31
CA ALA A 127 -2.82 7.18 9.00
C ALA A 127 -3.87 6.53 9.91
N ALA A 128 -4.58 5.50 9.43
CA ALA A 128 -5.56 4.75 10.21
C ALA A 128 -4.91 4.03 11.41
N ALA A 129 -3.72 3.43 11.22
CA ALA A 129 -2.97 2.82 12.30
C ALA A 129 -2.51 3.85 13.35
N GLY A 130 -2.02 5.02 12.91
CA GLY A 130 -1.64 6.13 13.79
C GLY A 130 -2.81 6.67 14.61
N PHE A 131 -3.98 6.82 13.99
CA PHE A 131 -5.23 7.16 14.67
C PHE A 131 -5.58 6.13 15.75
N GLY A 132 -5.59 4.84 15.39
CA GLY A 132 -5.89 3.74 16.30
C GLY A 132 -4.93 3.70 17.50
N ALA A 133 -3.63 3.81 17.27
CA ALA A 133 -2.63 3.86 18.33
C ALA A 133 -2.85 5.07 19.26
N ALA A 134 -3.04 6.26 18.71
CA ALA A 134 -3.23 7.45 19.52
C ALA A 134 -4.51 7.42 20.36
N THR A 135 -5.63 6.91 19.82
CA THR A 135 -6.87 6.72 20.60
C THR A 135 -6.70 5.71 21.74
N ARG A 136 -5.86 4.67 21.56
CA ARG A 136 -5.50 3.70 22.59
C ARG A 136 -4.71 4.31 23.75
N TYR A 137 -3.71 5.15 23.44
CA TYR A 137 -2.76 5.68 24.44
C TYR A 137 -3.18 7.02 25.06
N ALA A 138 -4.07 7.77 24.40
CA ALA A 138 -4.56 9.07 24.87
C ALA A 138 -6.09 9.17 24.74
N PRO A 139 -6.85 8.34 25.49
CA PRO A 139 -8.32 8.36 25.43
C PRO A 139 -8.87 9.77 25.74
N GLY A 140 -9.87 10.20 25.00
CA GLY A 140 -10.47 11.53 25.11
C GLY A 140 -9.68 12.67 24.45
N ARG A 141 -8.48 12.42 23.91
CA ARG A 141 -7.67 13.42 23.19
C ARG A 141 -7.70 13.18 21.68
N LEU A 142 -8.89 13.28 21.09
CA LEU A 142 -9.12 13.03 19.66
C LEU A 142 -8.28 13.92 18.74
N TRP A 143 -7.98 15.15 19.17
CA TRP A 143 -7.10 16.04 18.42
C TRP A 143 -5.67 15.48 18.28
N LEU A 144 -5.13 14.79 19.30
CA LEU A 144 -3.84 14.09 19.21
C LEU A 144 -3.93 12.91 18.24
N ALA A 145 -5.06 12.20 18.21
CA ALA A 145 -5.25 11.09 17.29
C ALA A 145 -5.32 11.54 15.83
N VAL A 146 -5.99 12.66 15.56
CA VAL A 146 -6.01 13.27 14.22
C VAL A 146 -4.62 13.74 13.81
N LEU A 147 -3.89 14.43 14.70
CA LEU A 147 -2.51 14.86 14.41
C LEU A 147 -1.56 13.68 14.16
N ALA A 148 -1.66 12.61 14.96
CA ALA A 148 -0.88 11.39 14.76
C ALA A 148 -1.21 10.74 13.40
N ALA A 149 -2.49 10.66 13.04
CA ALA A 149 -2.92 10.13 11.74
C ALA A 149 -2.33 10.93 10.57
N LEU A 150 -2.41 12.27 10.64
CA LEU A 150 -1.87 13.15 9.60
C LEU A 150 -0.34 13.03 9.50
N ALA A 151 0.37 13.04 10.63
CA ALA A 151 1.82 12.93 10.65
C ALA A 151 2.31 11.59 10.07
N VAL A 152 1.71 10.48 10.51
CA VAL A 152 2.07 9.14 10.04
C VAL A 152 1.68 8.95 8.56
N GLY A 153 0.50 9.42 8.16
CA GLY A 153 0.05 9.37 6.78
C GLY A 153 0.94 10.18 5.84
N ALA A 154 1.31 11.40 6.22
CA ALA A 154 2.19 12.26 5.43
C ALA A 154 3.59 11.65 5.29
N ALA A 155 4.16 11.12 6.38
CA ALA A 155 5.46 10.46 6.36
C ALA A 155 5.45 9.21 5.46
N ALA A 156 4.43 8.36 5.59
CA ALA A 156 4.27 7.17 4.76
C ALA A 156 4.03 7.53 3.29
N GLY A 157 3.21 8.53 3.00
CA GLY A 157 2.96 9.02 1.63
C GLY A 157 4.22 9.55 0.96
N TRP A 158 5.01 10.35 1.66
CA TRP A 158 6.29 10.83 1.17
C TRP A 158 7.26 9.68 0.87
N TRP A 159 7.43 8.76 1.83
CA TRP A 159 8.34 7.63 1.68
C TRP A 159 7.93 6.70 0.54
N THR A 160 6.65 6.34 0.47
CA THR A 160 6.14 5.44 -0.58
C THR A 160 6.18 6.08 -1.96
N ALA A 161 5.92 7.38 -2.09
CA ALA A 161 6.03 8.09 -3.37
C ALA A 161 7.50 8.17 -3.85
N VAL A 162 8.43 8.55 -2.97
CA VAL A 162 9.84 8.72 -3.34
C VAL A 162 10.55 7.38 -3.56
N ALA A 163 10.36 6.42 -2.65
CA ALA A 163 10.98 5.10 -2.76
C ALA A 163 10.31 4.26 -3.86
N GLY A 164 8.98 4.35 -4.00
CA GLY A 164 8.23 3.58 -4.98
C GLY A 164 8.56 3.97 -6.43
N GLY A 165 8.69 5.26 -6.72
CA GLY A 165 9.09 5.72 -8.05
C GLY A 165 10.49 5.27 -8.45
N ARG A 166 11.46 5.37 -7.52
CA ARG A 166 12.84 4.90 -7.74
C ARG A 166 12.89 3.39 -7.96
N TYR A 167 12.23 2.64 -7.07
CA TYR A 167 12.17 1.19 -7.14
C TYR A 167 11.54 0.71 -8.44
N ARG A 168 10.43 1.32 -8.87
CA ARG A 168 9.73 0.98 -10.12
C ARG A 168 10.60 1.18 -11.36
N ARG A 169 11.30 2.31 -11.47
CA ARG A 169 12.23 2.56 -12.59
C ARG A 169 13.38 1.56 -12.58
N ALA A 170 13.97 1.31 -11.40
CA ALA A 170 15.05 0.33 -11.24
C ALA A 170 14.62 -1.10 -11.59
N THR A 171 13.41 -1.51 -11.20
CA THR A 171 12.88 -2.84 -11.54
C THR A 171 12.50 -2.95 -13.02
N THR A 172 11.99 -1.88 -13.63
CA THR A 172 11.71 -1.86 -15.09
C THR A 172 13.01 -1.99 -15.88
N PHE A 173 14.06 -1.26 -15.49
CA PHE A 173 15.40 -1.42 -16.06
C PHE A 173 15.91 -2.86 -15.86
N ALA A 174 15.82 -3.39 -14.64
CA ALA A 174 16.29 -4.73 -14.30
C ALA A 174 15.61 -5.83 -15.12
N GLY A 175 14.29 -5.74 -15.33
CA GLY A 175 13.53 -6.69 -16.14
C GLY A 175 14.02 -6.76 -17.59
N ARG A 176 14.37 -5.60 -18.19
CA ARG A 176 14.94 -5.53 -19.54
C ARG A 176 16.41 -5.95 -19.58
N ALA A 177 17.20 -5.47 -18.61
CA ALA A 177 18.62 -5.74 -18.51
C ALA A 177 18.91 -7.24 -18.29
N ASP A 178 18.08 -7.97 -17.55
CA ASP A 178 18.30 -9.40 -17.26
C ASP A 178 18.28 -10.30 -18.51
N GLN A 179 17.68 -9.84 -19.62
CA GLN A 179 17.78 -10.52 -20.92
C GLN A 179 19.19 -10.43 -21.49
N VAL A 180 19.82 -9.26 -21.39
CA VAL A 180 21.15 -8.99 -21.93
C VAL A 180 22.24 -9.46 -20.97
N LEU A 181 21.99 -9.42 -19.66
CA LEU A 181 22.91 -9.90 -18.62
C LEU A 181 23.09 -11.43 -18.62
N GLY A 182 22.46 -12.17 -19.53
CA GLY A 182 22.70 -13.60 -19.71
C GLY A 182 22.08 -14.51 -18.65
N HIS A 183 21.07 -14.03 -17.90
CA HIS A 183 20.31 -14.85 -16.94
C HIS A 183 19.05 -15.47 -17.55
N GLY A 184 18.50 -14.88 -18.62
CA GLY A 184 17.32 -15.37 -19.33
C GLY A 184 15.97 -15.17 -18.62
N HIS A 185 15.96 -14.71 -17.36
CA HIS A 185 14.75 -14.39 -16.59
C HIS A 185 15.09 -13.35 -15.51
N PRO A 186 14.15 -12.47 -15.11
CA PRO A 186 14.40 -11.49 -14.05
C PRO A 186 14.66 -12.14 -12.70
N GLY A 187 15.63 -11.63 -11.94
CA GLY A 187 15.93 -12.08 -10.58
C GLY A 187 16.03 -10.92 -9.59
N PRO A 188 15.50 -11.08 -8.35
CA PRO A 188 15.57 -10.02 -7.35
C PRO A 188 17.03 -9.71 -6.97
N GLY A 189 17.36 -8.43 -6.89
CA GLY A 189 18.66 -7.96 -6.39
C GLY A 189 19.86 -8.13 -7.33
N ARG A 190 19.64 -8.58 -8.57
CA ARG A 190 20.68 -8.71 -9.61
C ARG A 190 21.14 -7.37 -10.15
N VAL A 191 20.22 -6.41 -10.26
CA VAL A 191 20.53 -5.01 -10.57
C VAL A 191 20.30 -4.16 -9.33
N ARG A 192 21.27 -3.32 -9.00
CA ARG A 192 21.25 -2.38 -7.89
C ARG A 192 21.55 -0.99 -8.40
N THR A 193 20.80 -0.02 -7.89
CA THR A 193 20.92 1.39 -8.27
C THR A 193 21.32 2.21 -7.06
N HIS A 194 22.34 3.04 -7.21
CA HIS A 194 22.93 3.83 -6.12
C HIS A 194 23.03 5.31 -6.48
N ALA A 195 23.23 6.14 -5.45
CA ALA A 195 23.53 7.57 -5.57
C ALA A 195 22.58 8.32 -6.53
N TRP A 196 21.27 8.26 -6.26
CA TRP A 196 20.25 8.89 -7.10
C TRP A 196 20.45 10.41 -7.20
N LYS A 197 20.53 10.91 -8.44
CA LYS A 197 20.62 12.32 -8.81
C LYS A 197 19.30 12.81 -9.43
N ARG A 198 19.21 14.12 -9.65
CA ARG A 198 18.08 14.78 -10.30
C ARG A 198 18.59 15.82 -11.28
N ASP A 199 18.03 15.82 -12.48
CA ASP A 199 18.21 16.82 -13.54
C ASP A 199 16.84 17.30 -14.06
N ASP A 200 16.85 18.01 -15.19
CA ASP A 200 15.66 18.54 -15.87
C ASP A 200 14.77 17.44 -16.49
N HIS A 201 15.32 16.25 -16.75
CA HIS A 201 14.62 15.11 -17.32
C HIS A 201 14.08 14.15 -16.25
N GLY A 202 14.54 14.28 -15.01
CA GLY A 202 13.95 13.64 -13.85
C GLY A 202 14.99 13.11 -12.87
N ARG A 203 14.64 12.04 -12.15
CA ARG A 203 15.59 11.34 -11.26
C ARG A 203 16.17 10.11 -11.93
N TYR A 204 17.48 9.95 -11.79
CA TYR A 204 18.26 8.84 -12.34
C TYR A 204 19.31 8.39 -11.31
N PRO A 205 19.77 7.12 -11.34
CA PRO A 205 20.85 6.66 -10.48
C PRO A 205 22.22 7.11 -11.01
N ALA A 206 23.13 7.61 -10.17
CA ALA A 206 24.49 7.91 -10.64
C ALA A 206 25.32 6.65 -10.89
N THR A 207 24.95 5.53 -10.24
CA THR A 207 25.65 4.25 -10.40
C THR A 207 24.65 3.12 -10.48
N ILE A 208 24.85 2.23 -11.46
CA ILE A 208 24.10 1.00 -11.66
C ILE A 208 25.09 -0.15 -11.52
N GLU A 209 24.78 -1.14 -10.69
CA GLU A 209 25.57 -2.36 -10.57
C GLU A 209 24.69 -3.55 -10.93
N ALA A 210 25.13 -4.36 -11.89
CA ALA A 210 24.39 -5.52 -12.36
C ALA A 210 25.27 -6.78 -12.32
N THR A 211 24.74 -7.86 -11.77
CA THR A 211 25.41 -9.17 -11.78
C THR A 211 25.20 -9.84 -13.13
N CYS A 212 26.26 -10.31 -13.76
CA CYS A 212 26.25 -10.99 -15.05
C CYS A 212 26.05 -12.51 -14.86
N GLY A 213 25.20 -13.08 -15.70
CA GLY A 213 24.85 -14.49 -15.74
C GLY A 213 25.76 -15.31 -16.66
N PRO A 214 25.50 -16.63 -16.76
CA PRO A 214 26.30 -17.53 -17.57
C PRO A 214 26.31 -17.20 -19.07
N GLY A 215 25.24 -16.56 -19.58
CA GLY A 215 25.13 -16.19 -20.99
C GLY A 215 25.81 -14.87 -21.36
N TRP A 216 26.39 -14.14 -20.40
CA TRP A 216 27.03 -12.85 -20.64
C TRP A 216 28.35 -13.02 -21.40
N GLN A 217 28.52 -12.29 -22.51
CA GLN A 217 29.71 -12.38 -23.36
C GLN A 217 30.66 -11.19 -23.22
N HIS A 218 30.25 -10.14 -22.51
CA HIS A 218 30.95 -8.85 -22.47
C HIS A 218 31.18 -8.30 -23.89
N ALA A 219 30.18 -8.45 -24.75
CA ALA A 219 30.25 -7.89 -26.09
C ALA A 219 29.96 -6.37 -26.02
N PRO A 220 30.60 -5.54 -26.87
CA PRO A 220 30.28 -4.12 -26.97
C PRO A 220 28.79 -3.86 -27.23
N GLY A 221 28.12 -4.77 -27.97
CA GLY A 221 26.68 -4.71 -28.22
C GLY A 221 25.83 -4.90 -26.96
N GLU A 222 26.24 -5.75 -26.01
CA GLU A 222 25.52 -5.95 -24.75
C GLU A 222 25.58 -4.69 -23.87
N LEU A 223 26.74 -4.01 -23.84
CA LEU A 223 26.90 -2.73 -23.14
C LEU A 223 26.08 -1.61 -23.80
N ALA A 224 26.05 -1.57 -25.14
CA ALA A 224 25.24 -0.62 -25.89
C ALA A 224 23.74 -0.80 -25.63
N GLU A 225 23.28 -2.05 -25.50
CA GLU A 225 21.90 -2.39 -25.16
C GLU A 225 21.53 -1.94 -23.74
N LEU A 226 22.42 -2.10 -22.75
CA LEU A 226 22.21 -1.54 -21.40
C LEU A 226 22.05 -0.02 -21.43
N SER A 227 22.87 0.69 -22.22
CA SER A 227 22.71 2.13 -22.44
C SER A 227 21.40 2.49 -23.16
N ARG A 228 20.97 1.68 -24.13
CA ARG A 228 19.67 1.87 -24.80
C ARG A 228 18.52 1.76 -23.81
N TYR A 229 18.49 0.72 -22.98
CA TYR A 229 17.44 0.53 -21.97
C TYR A 229 17.41 1.64 -20.92
N ALA A 230 18.58 2.16 -20.52
CA ALA A 230 18.65 3.32 -19.63
C ALA A 230 18.00 4.55 -20.30
N ARG A 231 18.29 4.80 -21.57
CA ARG A 231 17.72 5.91 -22.32
C ARG A 231 16.21 5.80 -22.51
N ASP A 232 15.71 4.59 -22.78
CA ASP A 232 14.27 4.32 -22.96
C ASP A 232 13.42 4.66 -21.72
N ILE A 233 14.01 4.57 -20.52
CA ILE A 233 13.34 4.94 -19.26
C ILE A 233 13.68 6.37 -18.81
N GLY A 234 14.33 7.15 -19.66
CA GLY A 234 14.69 8.56 -19.43
C GLY A 234 15.90 8.76 -18.51
N TRP A 235 16.82 7.78 -18.43
CA TRP A 235 18.10 7.95 -17.74
C TRP A 235 19.20 8.40 -18.71
N PRO A 236 20.27 9.05 -18.21
CA PRO A 236 21.39 9.48 -19.05
C PRO A 236 22.20 8.29 -19.56
N GLU A 237 23.22 8.59 -20.36
CA GLU A 237 24.19 7.61 -20.79
C GLU A 237 25.15 7.22 -19.65
N TYR A 238 25.53 5.94 -19.62
CA TYR A 238 26.41 5.37 -18.61
C TYR A 238 27.70 4.86 -19.26
N ASP A 239 28.82 5.15 -18.62
CA ASP A 239 30.10 4.47 -18.88
C ASP A 239 30.08 3.12 -18.15
N TRP A 240 30.15 2.03 -18.91
CA TRP A 240 30.03 0.68 -18.38
C TRP A 240 31.40 0.02 -18.22
N ARG A 241 31.64 -0.52 -17.02
CA ARG A 241 32.85 -1.28 -16.68
C ARG A 241 32.49 -2.66 -16.19
N TYR A 242 33.08 -3.69 -16.81
CA TYR A 242 32.91 -5.06 -16.36
C TYR A 242 34.05 -5.47 -15.44
N ASP A 243 33.69 -5.99 -14.27
CA ASP A 243 34.57 -6.69 -13.33
C ASP A 243 34.43 -8.21 -13.53
N PRO A 244 35.41 -8.87 -14.18
CA PRO A 244 35.36 -10.30 -14.42
C PRO A 244 35.47 -11.13 -13.13
N MET A 245 36.16 -10.64 -12.10
CA MET A 245 36.34 -11.39 -10.84
C MET A 245 35.04 -11.50 -10.07
N ARG A 246 34.20 -10.46 -10.14
CA ARG A 246 32.89 -10.43 -9.48
C ARG A 246 31.73 -10.78 -10.40
N ARG A 247 32.01 -11.05 -11.69
CA ARG A 247 31.01 -11.21 -12.76
C ARG A 247 29.97 -10.09 -12.70
N ARG A 248 30.43 -8.85 -12.71
CA ARG A 248 29.60 -7.69 -12.44
C ARG A 248 29.87 -6.59 -13.44
N VAL A 249 28.84 -5.97 -13.98
CA VAL A 249 28.95 -4.76 -14.78
C VAL A 249 28.50 -3.56 -13.95
N THR A 250 29.25 -2.47 -14.01
CA THR A 250 28.98 -1.23 -13.29
C THR A 250 28.86 -0.10 -14.30
N GLY A 251 27.71 0.55 -14.33
CA GLY A 251 27.47 1.76 -15.10
C GLY A 251 27.63 2.99 -14.22
N SER A 252 28.54 3.89 -14.55
CA SER A 252 28.62 5.23 -13.95
C SER A 252 28.02 6.25 -14.90
N ALA A 253 27.07 7.06 -14.44
CA ALA A 253 26.48 8.11 -15.25
C ALA A 253 27.61 9.04 -15.72
N ALA A 254 27.73 9.25 -17.03
CA ALA A 254 28.72 10.17 -17.57
C ALA A 254 28.44 11.55 -16.98
N THR A 255 29.39 12.10 -16.22
CA THR A 255 29.32 13.47 -15.73
C THR A 255 29.32 14.39 -16.95
N SER A 256 28.16 14.93 -17.28
CA SER A 256 28.07 16.18 -18.04
C SER A 256 28.35 17.36 -17.11
#